data_AF-A0A3G9JWL6-F1
#
_entry.id   AF-A0A3G9JWL6-F1
#
_cell.length_a   1.000
_cell.length_b   1.000
_cell.length_c   1.000
_cell.angle_alpha   90.00
_cell.angle_beta   90.00
_cell.angle_gamma   90.00
#
_symmetry.space_group_name_H-M   'P 1'
#
loop_
_entity.id
_entity.type
_entity.pdbx_description
1 polymer ?
#
loop_
_entity_poly.entity_id
_entity_poly.type
_entity_poly.pdbx_seq_one_letter_code
_entity_poly.pdbx_strand_id
1 'polypeptide(L)'
;MAKNPNNPGRKVFAHPTYKDFKTTCLHPHETISVVPKIIGPGGVMQAPIHYVSDNPDILRVDEKGQVTGLKEGYGEILAYACGKLARIGLDVIDVPRGIKAFTGHRGFRKLAPENTMPSFQLALDAGVDYVETDIAVTKDRQLVLFHDKSSVKRMLDSEKSVNELTFDEIRALPFIGGTNHEEYSDLQVPTFEEYLTLMEKSNAAPMIELKDETLCGENEDLLVTIRDMIDAHHLGKKARVTSALKENLLAYEKINQGHELWYILEEDFDDLDLLVTHHWNYSIKKSKAKKDFCQKVLDAGLKVDVWIVNDPKEAKKYLSWPITSMTSDVIVYNH
;
A
#
# COMPACT_ATOMS: atom_id res chain seq x y z
N MET A 1 6.20 12.19 -24.56
CA MET A 1 5.19 11.74 -23.59
C MET A 1 4.71 12.97 -22.84
N ALA A 2 3.42 13.31 -22.94
CA ALA A 2 2.88 14.49 -22.28
C ALA A 2 2.88 14.26 -20.76
N LYS A 3 3.55 15.14 -20.01
CA LYS A 3 3.46 15.17 -18.54
C LYS A 3 1.99 15.38 -18.19
N ASN A 4 1.39 14.45 -17.44
CA ASN A 4 0.04 14.59 -16.92
C ASN A 4 -0.01 15.85 -16.03
N PRO A 5 -0.74 16.92 -16.41
CA PRO A 5 -0.75 18.18 -15.69
C PRO A 5 -1.50 18.11 -14.34
N ASN A 6 -2.13 16.97 -14.04
CA ASN A 6 -2.90 16.74 -12.82
C ASN A 6 -2.25 15.76 -11.84
N ASN A 7 -0.91 15.60 -11.83
CA ASN A 7 -0.27 14.86 -10.74
C ASN A 7 -0.19 15.80 -9.52
N PRO A 8 -1.05 15.68 -8.48
CA PRO A 8 -0.84 16.41 -7.24
C PRO A 8 0.51 15.92 -6.72
N GLY A 9 1.53 16.78 -6.71
CA GLY A 9 2.91 16.36 -6.42
C GLY A 9 2.98 15.40 -5.23
N ARG A 10 3.79 14.34 -5.35
CA ARG A 10 3.90 13.26 -4.36
C ARG A 10 3.99 13.85 -2.95
N LYS A 11 3.10 13.42 -2.06
CA LYS A 11 3.18 13.85 -0.67
C LYS A 11 4.43 13.24 -0.01
N VAL A 12 4.94 13.97 0.97
CA VAL A 12 6.11 13.57 1.74
C VAL A 12 5.64 12.96 3.05
N PHE A 13 6.17 11.80 3.42
CA PHE A 13 5.74 11.03 4.58
C PHE A 13 6.92 10.67 5.48
N ALA A 14 6.71 10.52 6.79
CA ALA A 14 7.77 10.09 7.72
C ALA A 14 8.56 8.88 7.19
N HIS A 15 9.87 8.83 7.33
CA HIS A 15 10.62 7.65 6.93
C HIS A 15 10.39 6.52 7.94
N PRO A 16 10.24 5.25 7.52
CA PRO A 16 10.01 4.15 8.45
C PRO A 16 11.10 3.98 9.51
N THR A 17 12.36 4.17 9.10
CA THR A 17 13.52 4.07 9.99
C THR A 17 13.77 5.39 10.74
N TYR A 18 13.33 6.52 10.17
CA TYR A 18 13.63 7.85 10.67
C TYR A 18 12.32 8.63 10.80
N LYS A 19 11.52 8.29 11.82
CA LYS A 19 10.14 8.76 11.97
C LYS A 19 9.98 10.28 11.95
N ASP A 20 10.99 11.01 12.44
CA ASP A 20 10.97 12.47 12.47
C ASP A 20 11.26 13.13 11.11
N PHE A 21 11.63 12.35 10.08
CA PHE A 21 12.11 12.83 8.79
C PHE A 21 11.06 12.54 7.72
N LYS A 22 10.54 13.57 7.06
CA LYS A 22 9.58 13.37 5.98
C LYS A 22 10.32 13.00 4.70
N THR A 23 10.12 11.81 4.17
CA THR A 23 10.71 11.25 2.95
C THR A 23 9.80 11.14 1.73
N THR A 24 10.42 11.20 0.55
CA THR A 24 9.85 10.80 -0.75
C THR A 24 10.95 10.20 -1.64
N CYS A 25 10.58 9.46 -2.70
CA CYS A 25 11.54 8.75 -3.56
C CYS A 25 11.62 9.38 -4.95
N LEU A 26 12.84 9.41 -5.50
CA LEU A 26 13.20 9.99 -6.79
C LEU A 26 14.06 9.02 -7.62
N HIS A 27 13.93 9.07 -8.94
CA HIS A 27 14.96 8.56 -9.84
C HIS A 27 16.10 9.56 -10.03
N PRO A 28 17.30 9.10 -10.41
CA PRO A 28 18.30 10.00 -10.95
C PRO A 28 17.73 10.83 -12.11
N HIS A 29 18.00 12.13 -12.06
CA HIS A 29 17.52 13.18 -12.95
C HIS A 29 16.01 13.44 -12.93
N GLU A 30 15.27 12.81 -12.01
CA GLU A 30 13.90 13.18 -11.74
C GLU A 30 13.85 14.46 -10.91
N THR A 31 12.90 15.34 -11.26
CA THR A 31 12.62 16.57 -10.50
C THR A 31 11.21 16.51 -9.93
N ILE A 32 11.08 16.76 -8.63
CA ILE A 32 9.80 16.95 -7.93
C ILE A 32 9.73 18.33 -7.29
N SER A 33 8.51 18.78 -7.03
CA SER A 33 8.28 19.99 -6.24
C SER A 33 8.08 19.63 -4.78
N VAL A 34 8.88 20.21 -3.88
CA VAL A 34 8.65 20.12 -2.44
C VAL A 34 8.14 21.45 -1.91
N VAL A 35 7.01 21.43 -1.21
CA VAL A 35 6.39 22.63 -0.62
C VAL A 35 6.07 22.35 0.84
N PRO A 36 7.01 22.59 1.77
CA PRO A 36 6.77 22.37 3.19
C PRO A 36 5.78 23.42 3.71
N LYS A 37 4.82 22.97 4.52
CA LYS A 37 3.94 23.88 5.28
C LYS A 37 4.68 24.36 6.52
N ILE A 38 4.80 25.68 6.68
CA ILE A 38 5.40 26.30 7.86
C ILE A 38 4.26 26.81 8.72
N ILE A 39 4.10 26.24 9.93
CA ILE A 39 2.99 26.54 10.83
C ILE A 39 3.50 27.42 11.98
N GLY A 40 2.84 28.55 12.23
CA GLY A 40 3.10 29.48 13.33
C GLY A 40 1.88 29.70 14.23
N PRO A 41 1.97 30.57 15.24
CA PRO A 41 0.81 30.97 16.03
C PRO A 41 -0.25 31.59 15.10
N GLY A 42 -1.40 30.91 14.95
CA GLY A 42 -2.49 31.34 14.06
C GLY A 42 -2.57 30.65 12.68
N GLY A 43 -1.72 29.66 12.37
CA GLY A 43 -1.88 28.81 11.17
C GLY A 43 -0.66 28.76 10.25
N VAL A 44 -0.89 28.48 8.95
CA VAL A 44 0.17 28.40 7.92
C VAL A 44 0.73 29.80 7.65
N MET A 45 2.02 30.00 7.90
CA MET A 45 2.72 31.25 7.66
C MET A 45 3.08 31.38 6.18
N GLN A 46 2.77 32.53 5.59
CA GLN A 46 3.21 32.90 4.24
C GLN A 46 4.55 33.64 4.36
N ALA A 47 5.66 32.95 4.10
CA ALA A 47 6.99 33.53 4.12
C ALA A 47 7.84 32.92 2.99
N PRO A 48 8.81 33.67 2.42
CA PRO A 48 9.78 33.09 1.51
C PRO A 48 10.51 31.94 2.19
N ILE A 49 10.51 30.77 1.54
CA ILE A 49 11.22 29.59 2.04
C ILE A 49 12.60 29.56 1.39
N HIS A 50 13.63 29.47 2.22
CA HIS A 50 14.98 29.23 1.73
C HIS A 50 15.28 27.73 1.79
N TYR A 51 15.61 27.14 0.64
CA TYR A 51 15.95 25.73 0.51
C TYR A 51 17.45 25.52 0.42
N VAL A 52 17.95 24.49 1.11
CA VAL A 52 19.33 24.02 1.05
C VAL A 52 19.31 22.50 0.98
N SER A 53 20.12 21.89 0.12
CA SER A 53 20.40 20.46 0.22
C SER A 53 21.57 20.22 1.16
N ASP A 54 21.44 19.26 2.07
CA ASP A 54 22.54 18.83 2.93
C ASP A 54 23.61 18.02 2.17
N ASN A 55 23.23 17.46 1.01
CA ASN A 55 24.09 16.65 0.16
C ASN A 55 23.88 16.99 -1.33
N PRO A 56 24.50 18.08 -1.82
CA PRO A 56 24.37 18.56 -3.20
C PRO A 56 24.83 17.58 -4.28
N ASP A 57 25.61 16.54 -3.93
CA ASP A 57 26.04 15.51 -4.87
C ASP A 57 24.93 14.48 -5.15
N ILE A 58 23.96 14.35 -4.25
CA ILE A 58 22.81 13.43 -4.35
C ILE A 58 21.56 14.20 -4.79
N LEU A 59 21.28 15.36 -4.19
CA LEU A 59 20.07 16.14 -4.41
C LEU A 59 20.41 17.60 -4.65
N ARG A 60 19.78 18.21 -5.65
CA ARG A 60 19.84 19.65 -5.84
C ARG A 60 18.46 20.25 -5.67
N VAL A 61 18.35 21.37 -4.96
CA VAL A 61 17.11 22.14 -4.85
C VAL A 61 17.32 23.54 -5.40
N ASP A 62 16.32 24.07 -6.12
CA ASP A 62 16.30 25.47 -6.55
C ASP A 62 15.52 26.38 -5.58
N GLU A 63 15.53 27.68 -5.85
CA GLU A 63 14.84 28.68 -5.03
C GLU A 63 13.30 28.51 -4.98
N LYS A 64 12.73 27.72 -5.89
CA LYS A 64 11.29 27.41 -5.98
C LYS A 64 10.92 26.09 -5.31
N GLY A 65 11.89 25.39 -4.70
CA GLY A 65 11.68 24.08 -4.10
C GLY A 65 11.59 22.95 -5.13
N GLN A 66 12.14 23.13 -6.34
CA GLN A 66 12.30 22.02 -7.30
C GLN A 66 13.52 21.21 -6.91
N VAL A 67 13.30 19.97 -6.48
CA VAL A 67 14.33 19.04 -6.02
C VAL A 67 14.61 18.04 -7.13
N THR A 68 15.87 17.97 -7.57
CA THR A 68 16.34 17.05 -8.60
C THR A 68 17.27 16.02 -7.98
N GLY A 69 16.97 14.73 -8.18
CA GLY A 69 17.90 13.65 -7.85
C GLY A 69 19.05 13.62 -8.84
N LEU A 70 20.29 13.51 -8.37
CA LEU A 70 21.50 13.52 -9.21
C LEU A 70 22.19 12.16 -9.23
N LYS A 71 22.30 11.53 -8.06
CA LYS A 71 22.99 10.26 -7.86
C LYS A 71 22.25 9.43 -6.84
N GLU A 72 22.35 8.10 -6.94
CA GLU A 72 21.78 7.21 -5.94
C GLU A 72 22.30 7.51 -4.51
N GLY A 73 21.38 7.58 -3.57
CA GLY A 73 21.64 7.79 -2.15
C GLY A 73 20.56 8.61 -1.47
N TYR A 74 20.76 8.87 -0.18
CA TYR A 74 19.86 9.65 0.65
C TYR A 74 20.41 11.06 0.87
N GLY A 75 19.54 12.06 0.86
CA GLY A 75 19.85 13.38 1.38
C GLY A 75 18.60 14.14 1.81
N GLU A 76 18.79 15.30 2.39
CA GLU A 76 17.74 16.16 2.93
C GLU A 76 17.69 17.50 2.21
N ILE A 77 16.46 17.98 2.03
CA ILE A 77 16.16 19.37 1.75
C ILE A 77 15.75 20.05 3.05
N LEU A 78 16.58 21.00 3.46
CA LEU A 78 16.37 21.88 4.59
C LEU A 78 15.61 23.12 4.10
N ALA A 79 14.41 23.32 4.62
CA ALA A 79 13.55 24.44 4.29
C ALA A 79 13.42 25.38 5.49
N TYR A 80 13.95 26.58 5.36
CA TYR A 80 13.96 27.60 6.41
C TYR A 80 12.93 28.69 6.12
N ALA A 81 12.06 28.99 7.09
CA ALA A 81 11.38 30.28 7.14
C ALA A 81 10.96 30.63 8.57
N CYS A 82 10.90 31.94 8.86
CA CYS A 82 10.44 32.47 10.16
C CYS A 82 11.15 31.86 11.38
N GLY A 83 12.45 31.59 11.26
CA GLY A 83 13.25 30.96 12.34
C GLY A 83 12.94 29.49 12.59
N LYS A 84 12.13 28.86 11.73
CA LYS A 84 11.80 27.43 11.77
C LYS A 84 12.51 26.69 10.65
N LEU A 85 12.78 25.41 10.90
CA LEU A 85 13.38 24.47 9.95
C LEU A 85 12.41 23.32 9.72
N ALA A 86 12.12 23.00 8.46
CA ALA A 86 11.54 21.74 8.04
C ALA A 86 12.60 20.90 7.31
N ARG A 87 12.62 19.60 7.59
CA ARG A 87 13.50 18.63 6.92
C ARG A 87 12.68 17.70 6.05
N ILE A 88 13.12 17.54 4.80
CA ILE A 88 12.52 16.65 3.83
C ILE A 88 13.63 15.71 3.38
N GLY A 89 13.67 14.49 3.88
CA GLY A 89 14.54 13.45 3.35
C GLY A 89 14.10 13.02 1.96
N LEU A 90 15.02 12.60 1.12
CA LEU A 90 14.72 11.98 -0.16
C LEU A 90 15.71 10.85 -0.43
N ASP A 91 15.18 9.73 -0.89
CA ASP A 91 15.97 8.65 -1.47
C ASP A 91 15.97 8.79 -2.98
N VAL A 92 17.16 8.96 -3.55
CA VAL A 92 17.39 8.85 -5.00
C VAL A 92 17.80 7.42 -5.29
N ILE A 93 17.01 6.69 -6.06
CA ILE A 93 17.26 5.28 -6.38
C ILE A 93 16.98 5.06 -7.86
N ASP A 94 17.91 4.43 -8.55
CA ASP A 94 17.73 3.98 -9.93
C ASP A 94 17.10 2.60 -9.92
N VAL A 95 15.81 2.53 -10.22
CA VAL A 95 15.11 1.26 -10.43
C VAL A 95 14.82 1.06 -11.92
N PRO A 96 14.86 -0.19 -12.42
CA PRO A 96 14.52 -0.47 -13.82
C PRO A 96 13.16 0.12 -14.19
N ARG A 97 13.13 0.91 -15.28
CA ARG A 97 11.90 1.45 -15.86
C ARG A 97 11.23 0.41 -16.75
N GLY A 98 9.96 0.19 -16.53
CA GLY A 98 9.14 -0.84 -17.16
C GLY A 98 7.91 -1.04 -16.31
N ILE A 99 6.73 -1.19 -16.93
CA ILE A 99 5.44 -1.16 -16.21
C ILE A 99 5.47 -2.20 -15.09
N LYS A 100 5.47 -1.70 -13.85
CA LYS A 100 5.37 -2.48 -12.62
C LYS A 100 4.41 -1.74 -11.71
N ALA A 101 3.30 -2.38 -11.42
CA ALA A 101 2.33 -1.82 -10.50
C ALA A 101 2.91 -1.82 -9.08
N PHE A 102 2.66 -0.74 -8.33
CA PHE A 102 2.98 -0.67 -6.91
C PHE A 102 1.72 -0.78 -6.07
N THR A 103 1.81 -1.60 -5.04
CA THR A 103 0.73 -1.82 -4.09
C THR A 103 1.14 -1.32 -2.71
N GLY A 104 0.30 -0.49 -2.07
CA GLY A 104 0.40 -0.16 -0.66
C GLY A 104 -0.21 -1.25 0.21
N HIS A 105 0.64 -1.98 0.95
CA HIS A 105 0.24 -3.06 1.85
C HIS A 105 -0.50 -2.54 3.10
N ARG A 106 -1.78 -2.90 3.21
CA ARG A 106 -2.72 -2.44 4.25
C ARG A 106 -2.81 -0.92 4.30
N GLY A 107 -2.75 -0.28 3.13
CA GLY A 107 -2.37 1.11 2.96
C GLY A 107 -0.86 1.28 3.07
N PHE A 108 -0.38 2.25 3.84
CA PHE A 108 1.03 2.39 4.21
C PHE A 108 1.25 2.18 5.71
N ARG A 109 1.23 0.91 6.13
CA ARG A 109 1.29 0.50 7.53
C ARG A 109 2.58 0.86 8.29
N LYS A 110 3.63 1.30 7.59
CA LYS A 110 4.85 1.86 8.20
C LYS A 110 4.73 3.36 8.54
N LEU A 111 3.61 4.00 8.20
CA LEU A 111 3.36 5.43 8.41
C LEU A 111 2.11 5.73 9.23
N ALA A 112 1.11 4.87 9.12
CA ALA A 112 -0.13 4.91 9.86
C ALA A 112 -0.50 3.50 10.33
N PRO A 113 -1.47 3.34 11.24
CA PRO A 113 -1.96 2.03 11.64
C PRO A 113 -2.52 1.28 10.43
N GLU A 114 -2.11 0.03 10.24
CA GLU A 114 -2.54 -0.79 9.11
C GLU A 114 -4.06 -0.96 9.02
N ASN A 115 -4.59 -1.14 7.81
CA ASN A 115 -6.02 -1.33 7.56
C ASN A 115 -6.89 -0.23 8.17
N THR A 116 -6.45 1.03 8.09
CA THR A 116 -7.21 2.19 8.53
C THR A 116 -7.36 3.22 7.42
N MET A 117 -8.40 4.05 7.50
CA MET A 117 -8.63 5.13 6.53
C MET A 117 -7.42 6.07 6.38
N PRO A 118 -6.72 6.48 7.45
CA PRO A 118 -5.46 7.21 7.31
C PRO A 118 -4.40 6.45 6.51
N SER A 119 -4.17 5.17 6.80
CA SER A 119 -3.18 4.36 6.07
C SER A 119 -3.50 4.24 4.58
N PHE A 120 -4.76 4.04 4.22
CA PHE A 120 -5.20 4.00 2.82
C PHE A 120 -5.00 5.36 2.15
N GLN A 121 -5.37 6.46 2.82
CA GLN A 121 -5.18 7.80 2.27
C GLN A 121 -3.71 8.12 2.02
N LEU A 122 -2.79 7.69 2.90
CA LEU A 122 -1.35 7.87 2.69
C LEU A 122 -0.85 7.11 1.46
N ALA A 123 -1.32 5.89 1.24
CA ALA A 123 -0.98 5.12 0.04
C ALA A 123 -1.48 5.82 -1.24
N LEU A 124 -2.73 6.28 -1.24
CA LEU A 124 -3.31 7.05 -2.37
C LEU A 124 -2.54 8.34 -2.63
N ASP A 125 -2.18 9.07 -1.57
CA ASP A 125 -1.40 10.31 -1.64
C ASP A 125 0.02 10.10 -2.20
N ALA A 126 0.54 8.89 -2.10
CA ALA A 126 1.82 8.49 -2.67
C ALA A 126 1.75 8.09 -4.15
N GLY A 127 0.52 7.89 -4.67
CA GLY A 127 0.27 7.52 -6.05
C GLY A 127 0.57 6.05 -6.35
N VAL A 128 0.26 5.14 -5.43
CA VAL A 128 0.27 3.70 -5.71
C VAL A 128 -0.79 3.33 -6.75
N ASP A 129 -0.56 2.25 -7.49
CA ASP A 129 -1.52 1.70 -8.44
C ASP A 129 -2.61 0.90 -7.72
N TYR A 130 -2.25 0.25 -6.62
CA TYR A 130 -3.16 -0.53 -5.80
C TYR A 130 -3.02 -0.20 -4.31
N VAL A 131 -4.14 -0.27 -3.59
CA VAL A 131 -4.14 -0.31 -2.13
C VAL A 131 -4.60 -1.69 -1.72
N GLU A 132 -3.82 -2.38 -0.88
CA GLU A 132 -4.15 -3.70 -0.38
C GLU A 132 -4.83 -3.61 0.99
N THR A 133 -5.74 -4.54 1.27
CA THR A 133 -6.44 -4.67 2.55
C THR A 133 -6.88 -6.11 2.83
N ASP A 134 -7.13 -6.40 4.10
CA ASP A 134 -7.50 -7.71 4.65
C ASP A 134 -8.98 -7.78 5.06
N ILE A 135 -9.77 -8.70 4.50
CA ILE A 135 -11.17 -8.90 4.91
C ILE A 135 -11.26 -9.81 6.15
N ALA A 136 -12.02 -9.36 7.15
CA ALA A 136 -12.43 -10.17 8.29
C ALA A 136 -13.94 -10.08 8.52
N VAL A 137 -14.52 -11.12 9.14
CA VAL A 137 -15.95 -11.21 9.42
C VAL A 137 -16.21 -11.11 10.92
N THR A 138 -17.05 -10.16 11.33
CA THR A 138 -17.46 -10.01 12.74
C THR A 138 -18.45 -11.10 13.16
N LYS A 139 -18.69 -11.23 14.47
CA LYS A 139 -19.68 -12.15 15.05
C LYS A 139 -21.08 -12.02 14.46
N ASP A 140 -21.48 -10.78 14.14
CA ASP A 140 -22.75 -10.40 13.52
C ASP A 140 -22.64 -10.25 11.98
N ARG A 141 -21.64 -10.91 11.39
CA ARG A 141 -21.44 -11.10 9.95
C ARG A 141 -21.29 -9.80 9.16
N GLN A 142 -20.67 -8.79 9.76
CA GLN A 142 -20.27 -7.56 9.07
C GLN A 142 -18.85 -7.71 8.51
N LEU A 143 -18.62 -7.12 7.34
CA LEU A 143 -17.32 -7.10 6.68
C LEU A 143 -16.49 -5.91 7.16
N VAL A 144 -15.39 -6.22 7.84
CA VAL A 144 -14.45 -5.24 8.39
C VAL A 144 -13.04 -5.48 7.89
N LEU A 145 -12.17 -4.48 8.03
CA LEU A 145 -10.79 -4.54 7.55
C LEU A 145 -9.83 -4.78 8.71
N PHE A 146 -9.30 -5.99 8.81
CA PHE A 146 -8.41 -6.35 9.91
C PHE A 146 -7.55 -7.58 9.58
N HIS A 147 -6.28 -7.55 9.98
CA HIS A 147 -5.34 -8.60 9.60
C HIS A 147 -5.32 -9.80 10.54
N ASP A 148 -5.27 -9.60 11.86
CA ASP A 148 -4.93 -10.71 12.76
C ASP A 148 -6.12 -11.65 12.98
N LYS A 149 -5.88 -12.96 12.84
CA LYS A 149 -6.92 -13.98 12.97
C LYS A 149 -7.28 -14.29 14.42
N SER A 150 -6.28 -14.54 15.25
CA SER A 150 -6.48 -15.13 16.59
C SER A 150 -6.85 -14.12 17.67
N SER A 151 -6.49 -12.84 17.50
CA SER A 151 -6.76 -11.79 18.48
C SER A 151 -6.58 -10.41 17.85
N VAL A 152 -7.36 -9.44 18.29
CA VAL A 152 -7.19 -8.03 17.89
C VAL A 152 -6.13 -7.28 18.71
N LYS A 153 -5.55 -7.91 19.74
CA LYS A 153 -4.73 -7.25 20.78
C LYS A 153 -3.55 -6.44 20.27
N ARG A 154 -2.97 -6.84 19.13
CA ARG A 154 -1.83 -6.14 18.54
C ARG A 154 -2.18 -4.70 18.13
N MET A 155 -3.44 -4.45 17.77
CA MET A 155 -3.92 -3.15 17.31
C MET A 155 -4.93 -2.53 18.26
N LEU A 156 -5.79 -3.33 18.90
CA LEU A 156 -6.93 -2.88 19.70
C LEU A 156 -6.87 -3.38 21.14
N ASP A 157 -7.49 -2.68 22.08
CA ASP A 157 -7.50 -3.09 23.49
C ASP A 157 -8.49 -4.22 23.80
N SER A 158 -8.27 -5.41 23.23
CA SER A 158 -9.05 -6.62 23.49
C SER A 158 -8.25 -7.87 23.12
N GLU A 159 -8.42 -8.95 23.90
CA GLU A 159 -7.82 -10.25 23.60
C GLU A 159 -8.66 -11.09 22.62
N LYS A 160 -9.91 -10.71 22.39
CA LYS A 160 -10.82 -11.43 21.49
C LYS A 160 -10.34 -11.37 20.04
N SER A 161 -10.73 -12.35 19.25
CA SER A 161 -10.64 -12.33 17.79
C SER A 161 -11.78 -11.50 17.16
N VAL A 162 -11.67 -11.19 15.86
CA VAL A 162 -12.70 -10.41 15.13
C VAL A 162 -14.06 -11.14 15.13
N ASN A 163 -14.06 -12.47 14.97
CA ASN A 163 -15.30 -13.27 14.91
C ASN A 163 -16.00 -13.46 16.28
N GLU A 164 -15.37 -13.02 17.38
CA GLU A 164 -15.95 -13.01 18.73
C GLU A 164 -16.58 -11.66 19.12
N LEU A 165 -16.41 -10.65 18.28
CA LEU A 165 -16.88 -9.28 18.48
C LEU A 165 -17.97 -8.94 17.47
N THR A 166 -19.03 -8.26 17.89
CA THR A 166 -19.95 -7.60 16.93
C THR A 166 -19.28 -6.39 16.29
N PHE A 167 -19.84 -5.88 15.20
CA PHE A 167 -19.35 -4.66 14.56
C PHE A 167 -19.29 -3.46 15.51
N ASP A 168 -20.35 -3.25 16.30
CA ASP A 168 -20.39 -2.17 17.29
C ASP A 168 -19.33 -2.36 18.38
N GLU A 169 -19.10 -3.60 18.83
CA GLU A 169 -18.08 -3.90 19.83
C GLU A 169 -16.67 -3.63 19.31
N ILE A 170 -16.31 -4.14 18.12
CA ILE A 170 -14.95 -3.95 17.57
C ILE A 170 -14.67 -2.47 17.24
N ARG A 171 -15.67 -1.73 16.74
CA ARG A 171 -15.51 -0.32 16.38
C ARG A 171 -15.39 0.61 17.60
N ALA A 172 -15.86 0.16 18.76
CA ALA A 172 -15.71 0.88 20.03
C ALA A 172 -14.37 0.64 20.73
N LEU A 173 -13.56 -0.33 20.28
CA LEU A 173 -12.28 -0.64 20.91
C LEU A 173 -11.24 0.45 20.63
N PRO A 174 -10.50 0.93 21.65
CA PRO A 174 -9.38 1.83 21.45
C PRO A 174 -8.24 1.15 20.67
N PHE A 175 -7.65 1.88 19.73
CA PHE A 175 -6.36 1.48 19.17
C PHE A 175 -5.26 1.65 20.22
N ILE A 176 -4.48 0.60 20.44
CA ILE A 176 -3.32 0.56 21.35
C ILE A 176 -2.02 0.18 20.62
N GLY A 177 -2.11 -0.04 19.31
CA GLY A 177 -0.96 -0.36 18.47
C GLY A 177 -1.17 0.05 17.01
N GLY A 178 -0.14 -0.20 16.22
CA GLY A 178 -0.01 0.32 14.85
C GLY A 178 0.90 1.54 14.79
N THR A 179 1.50 1.76 13.62
CA THR A 179 2.50 2.81 13.46
C THR A 179 1.87 4.18 13.63
N ASN A 180 2.41 4.97 14.56
CA ASN A 180 2.00 6.35 14.85
C ASN A 180 0.50 6.48 15.19
N HIS A 181 -0.12 5.43 15.75
CA HIS A 181 -1.55 5.44 16.07
C HIS A 181 -1.97 6.62 16.96
N GLU A 182 -1.06 7.10 17.82
CA GLU A 182 -1.25 8.21 18.74
C GLU A 182 -1.41 9.57 18.03
N GLU A 183 -0.99 9.67 16.76
CA GLU A 183 -1.15 10.87 15.93
C GLU A 183 -2.57 10.99 15.34
N TYR A 184 -3.38 9.94 15.44
CA TYR A 184 -4.71 9.87 14.83
C TYR A 184 -5.80 9.76 15.91
N SER A 185 -6.53 10.85 16.15
CA SER A 185 -7.53 10.95 17.22
C SER A 185 -8.79 10.10 17.01
N ASP A 186 -9.11 9.77 15.76
CA ASP A 186 -10.40 9.20 15.37
C ASP A 186 -10.24 7.82 14.67
N LEU A 187 -9.29 7.02 15.14
CA LEU A 187 -9.07 5.68 14.61
C LEU A 187 -10.23 4.75 14.93
N GLN A 188 -10.71 4.07 13.90
CA GLN A 188 -11.71 3.02 13.98
C GLN A 188 -11.34 1.91 13.01
N VAL A 189 -11.77 0.68 13.29
CA VAL A 189 -11.72 -0.41 12.31
C VAL A 189 -12.67 -0.07 11.17
N PRO A 190 -12.18 0.09 9.92
CA PRO A 190 -13.04 0.45 8.80
C PRO A 190 -13.93 -0.72 8.39
N THR A 191 -15.10 -0.39 7.83
CA THR A 191 -15.89 -1.34 7.05
C THR A 191 -15.30 -1.52 5.66
N PHE A 192 -15.66 -2.61 5.01
CA PHE A 192 -15.33 -2.80 3.61
C PHE A 192 -15.92 -1.71 2.70
N GLU A 193 -17.16 -1.27 2.97
CA GLU A 193 -17.84 -0.18 2.24
C GLU A 193 -17.09 1.15 2.35
N GLU A 194 -16.58 1.51 3.54
CA GLU A 194 -15.82 2.75 3.76
C GLU A 194 -14.54 2.77 2.89
N TYR A 195 -13.87 1.63 2.80
CA TYR A 195 -12.72 1.45 1.92
C TYR A 195 -13.09 1.53 0.44
N LEU A 196 -14.11 0.82 -0.02
CA LEU A 196 -14.53 0.88 -1.42
C LEU A 196 -14.97 2.29 -1.83
N THR A 197 -15.67 3.01 -0.95
CA THR A 197 -16.05 4.41 -1.14
C THR A 197 -14.84 5.33 -1.32
N LEU A 198 -13.75 5.06 -0.59
CA LEU A 198 -12.49 5.78 -0.77
C LEU A 198 -11.83 5.41 -2.11
N MET A 199 -11.80 4.13 -2.46
CA MET A 199 -11.15 3.64 -3.68
C MET A 199 -11.88 4.11 -4.95
N GLU A 200 -13.21 4.16 -4.95
CA GLU A 200 -14.03 4.67 -6.07
C GLU A 200 -13.70 6.12 -6.45
N LYS A 201 -13.27 6.92 -5.48
CA LYS A 201 -12.87 8.33 -5.67
C LYS A 201 -11.39 8.48 -6.05
N SER A 202 -10.64 7.39 -6.10
CA SER A 202 -9.20 7.39 -6.28
C SER A 202 -8.80 6.96 -7.70
N ASN A 203 -7.53 7.22 -8.07
CA ASN A 203 -6.95 6.69 -9.30
C ASN A 203 -6.37 5.29 -9.13
N ALA A 204 -6.21 4.82 -7.89
CA ALA A 204 -5.74 3.48 -7.58
C ALA A 204 -6.88 2.47 -7.64
N ALA A 205 -6.54 1.18 -7.69
CA ALA A 205 -7.48 0.07 -7.67
C ALA A 205 -7.37 -0.72 -6.35
N PRO A 206 -8.46 -1.37 -5.89
CA PRO A 206 -8.39 -2.17 -4.67
C PRO A 206 -7.70 -3.51 -4.92
N MET A 207 -6.90 -3.95 -3.95
CA MET A 207 -6.42 -5.32 -3.79
C MET A 207 -6.97 -5.87 -2.47
N ILE A 208 -7.74 -6.95 -2.51
CA ILE A 208 -8.59 -7.38 -1.40
C ILE A 208 -8.25 -8.83 -1.04
N GLU A 209 -7.68 -9.04 0.14
CA GLU A 209 -7.35 -10.37 0.63
C GLU A 209 -8.54 -11.02 1.34
N LEU A 210 -9.01 -12.14 0.78
CA LEU A 210 -9.99 -13.06 1.38
C LEU A 210 -9.27 -14.03 2.33
N LYS A 211 -9.00 -13.59 3.55
CA LYS A 211 -8.18 -14.36 4.50
C LYS A 211 -8.92 -15.09 5.61
N ASP A 212 -10.20 -14.77 5.77
CA ASP A 212 -11.03 -15.35 6.80
C ASP A 212 -11.47 -16.76 6.36
N GLU A 213 -11.13 -17.77 7.15
CA GLU A 213 -11.36 -19.20 6.83
C GLU A 213 -12.85 -19.55 6.80
N THR A 214 -13.70 -18.71 7.40
CA THR A 214 -15.16 -18.91 7.37
C THR A 214 -15.78 -18.59 6.02
N LEU A 215 -15.08 -17.84 5.14
CA LEU A 215 -15.60 -17.39 3.86
C LEU A 215 -15.84 -18.53 2.86
N CYS A 216 -15.09 -19.63 2.90
CA CYS A 216 -15.38 -20.83 2.09
C CYS A 216 -16.28 -21.84 2.81
N GLY A 217 -17.02 -21.41 3.84
CA GLY A 217 -17.87 -22.26 4.67
C GLY A 217 -19.09 -21.51 5.21
N GLU A 218 -19.11 -21.25 6.52
CA GLU A 218 -20.25 -20.63 7.21
C GLU A 218 -20.66 -19.25 6.66
N ASN A 219 -19.72 -18.55 6.01
CA ASN A 219 -19.90 -17.22 5.44
C ASN A 219 -19.75 -17.21 3.90
N GLU A 220 -20.03 -18.33 3.20
CA GLU A 220 -19.89 -18.39 1.72
C GLU A 220 -20.78 -17.38 0.98
N ASP A 221 -21.96 -17.06 1.50
CA ASP A 221 -22.81 -16.00 0.95
C ASP A 221 -22.17 -14.60 1.04
N LEU A 222 -21.25 -14.36 2.00
CA LEU A 222 -20.51 -13.10 2.06
C LEU A 222 -19.52 -12.93 0.91
N LEU A 223 -19.07 -14.01 0.24
CA LEU A 223 -18.25 -13.88 -0.97
C LEU A 223 -19.05 -13.19 -2.09
N VAL A 224 -20.34 -13.53 -2.22
CA VAL A 224 -21.25 -12.87 -3.16
C VAL A 224 -21.44 -11.41 -2.79
N THR A 225 -21.66 -11.12 -1.50
CA THR A 225 -21.73 -9.75 -0.99
C THR A 225 -20.47 -8.94 -1.31
N ILE A 226 -19.28 -9.51 -1.08
CA ILE A 226 -18.00 -8.85 -1.39
C ILE A 226 -17.92 -8.51 -2.88
N ARG A 227 -18.22 -9.47 -3.77
CA ARG A 227 -18.24 -9.23 -5.21
C ARG A 227 -19.20 -8.11 -5.59
N ASP A 228 -20.44 -8.18 -5.11
CA ASP A 228 -21.50 -7.24 -5.47
C ASP A 228 -21.18 -5.83 -4.98
N MET A 229 -20.56 -5.68 -3.79
CA MET A 229 -20.08 -4.40 -3.30
C MET A 229 -18.98 -3.81 -4.19
N ILE A 230 -17.98 -4.61 -4.61
CA ILE A 230 -16.93 -4.16 -5.52
C ILE A 230 -17.54 -3.65 -6.84
N ASP A 231 -18.52 -4.36 -7.39
CA ASP A 231 -19.17 -4.01 -8.64
C ASP A 231 -20.08 -2.78 -8.50
N ALA A 232 -20.79 -2.65 -7.37
CA ALA A 232 -21.62 -1.49 -7.05
C ALA A 232 -20.82 -0.18 -6.94
N HIS A 233 -19.55 -0.27 -6.52
CA HIS A 233 -18.60 0.85 -6.52
C HIS A 233 -17.86 1.05 -7.85
N HIS A 234 -18.27 0.37 -8.92
CA HIS A 234 -17.65 0.47 -10.25
C HIS A 234 -16.17 0.04 -10.30
N LEU A 235 -15.75 -0.82 -9.37
CA LEU A 235 -14.35 -1.25 -9.22
C LEU A 235 -14.06 -2.62 -9.84
N GLY A 236 -15.09 -3.37 -10.28
CA GLY A 236 -14.97 -4.77 -10.71
C GLY A 236 -13.81 -5.08 -11.66
N LYS A 237 -13.72 -4.38 -12.81
CA LYS A 237 -12.66 -4.63 -13.80
C LYS A 237 -11.25 -4.22 -13.35
N LYS A 238 -11.14 -3.47 -12.24
CA LYS A 238 -9.87 -2.96 -11.71
C LYS A 238 -9.41 -3.74 -10.48
N ALA A 239 -10.35 -4.34 -9.74
CA ALA A 239 -10.09 -4.99 -8.48
C ALA A 239 -9.24 -6.26 -8.63
N ARG A 240 -8.32 -6.44 -7.69
CA ARG A 240 -7.62 -7.70 -7.46
C ARG A 240 -8.23 -8.36 -6.22
N VAL A 241 -8.62 -9.62 -6.36
CA VAL A 241 -9.06 -10.45 -5.24
C VAL A 241 -7.97 -11.48 -4.98
N THR A 242 -7.49 -11.52 -3.75
CA THR A 242 -6.32 -12.31 -3.37
C THR A 242 -6.64 -13.22 -2.21
N SER A 243 -5.92 -14.31 -2.04
CA SER A 243 -6.05 -15.13 -0.82
C SER A 243 -4.84 -16.02 -0.64
N ALA A 244 -4.40 -16.22 0.60
CA ALA A 244 -3.48 -17.30 0.96
C ALA A 244 -4.21 -18.65 1.18
N LEU A 245 -5.54 -18.62 1.28
CA LEU A 245 -6.40 -19.78 1.46
C LEU A 245 -6.94 -20.23 0.11
N LYS A 246 -6.46 -21.39 -0.35
CA LYS A 246 -6.85 -21.95 -1.65
C LYS A 246 -8.37 -22.15 -1.74
N GLU A 247 -8.99 -22.55 -0.64
CA GLU A 247 -10.42 -22.82 -0.54
C GLU A 247 -11.26 -21.55 -0.73
N ASN A 248 -10.84 -20.41 -0.17
CA ASN A 248 -11.47 -19.12 -0.40
C ASN A 248 -11.37 -18.70 -1.87
N LEU A 249 -10.19 -18.90 -2.49
CA LEU A 249 -9.98 -18.54 -3.88
C LEU A 249 -10.82 -19.41 -4.83
N LEU A 250 -10.92 -20.72 -4.57
CA LEU A 250 -11.81 -21.64 -5.29
C LEU A 250 -13.28 -21.29 -5.12
N ALA A 251 -13.71 -20.91 -3.91
CA ALA A 251 -15.08 -20.51 -3.66
C ALA A 251 -15.42 -19.22 -4.40
N TYR A 252 -14.52 -18.23 -4.36
CA TYR A 252 -14.71 -16.97 -5.07
C TYR A 252 -14.68 -17.13 -6.60
N GLU A 253 -13.83 -18.01 -7.14
CA GLU A 253 -13.76 -18.30 -8.58
C GLU A 253 -15.12 -18.68 -9.17
N LYS A 254 -15.93 -19.46 -8.44
CA LYS A 254 -17.27 -19.88 -8.89
C LYS A 254 -18.24 -18.73 -9.13
N ILE A 255 -18.05 -17.61 -8.44
CA ILE A 255 -18.94 -16.43 -8.49
C ILE A 255 -18.31 -15.24 -9.22
N ASN A 256 -17.02 -15.33 -9.59
CA ASN A 256 -16.24 -14.23 -10.14
C ASN A 256 -16.82 -13.76 -11.49
N GLN A 257 -16.93 -12.43 -11.67
CA GLN A 257 -17.46 -11.81 -12.90
C GLN A 257 -16.41 -10.97 -13.66
N GLY A 258 -15.13 -11.11 -13.33
CA GLY A 258 -14.03 -10.49 -14.07
C GLY A 258 -12.97 -9.80 -13.21
N HIS A 259 -12.95 -10.07 -11.91
CA HIS A 259 -11.88 -9.63 -11.03
C HIS A 259 -10.62 -10.46 -11.28
N GLU A 260 -9.45 -9.85 -11.14
CA GLU A 260 -8.19 -10.59 -11.21
C GLU A 260 -8.01 -11.41 -9.93
N LEU A 261 -7.85 -12.72 -10.06
CA LEU A 261 -7.59 -13.60 -8.91
C LEU A 261 -6.08 -13.79 -8.72
N TRP A 262 -5.62 -13.70 -7.49
CA TRP A 262 -4.20 -13.87 -7.14
C TRP A 262 -4.04 -14.84 -5.96
N TYR A 263 -3.20 -15.86 -6.14
CA TYR A 263 -2.88 -16.78 -5.07
C TYR A 263 -1.66 -16.27 -4.29
N ILE A 264 -1.86 -15.99 -3.00
CA ILE A 264 -0.81 -15.53 -2.08
C ILE A 264 -0.08 -16.74 -1.53
N LEU A 265 1.24 -16.72 -1.63
CA LEU A 265 2.11 -17.82 -1.26
C LEU A 265 3.22 -17.33 -0.33
N GLU A 266 3.36 -18.03 0.79
CA GLU A 266 4.36 -17.75 1.83
C GLU A 266 5.53 -18.74 1.84
N GLU A 267 5.35 -19.87 1.18
CA GLU A 267 6.29 -21.00 1.14
C GLU A 267 6.79 -21.26 -0.27
N ASP A 268 7.72 -22.21 -0.39
CA ASP A 268 8.17 -22.69 -1.70
C ASP A 268 6.99 -23.21 -2.51
N PHE A 269 6.90 -22.76 -3.76
CA PHE A 269 5.83 -23.12 -4.68
C PHE A 269 6.37 -23.23 -6.10
N ASP A 270 6.01 -24.30 -6.80
CA ASP A 270 6.42 -24.60 -8.17
C ASP A 270 5.32 -25.23 -9.03
N ASP A 271 4.06 -25.23 -8.54
CA ASP A 271 2.90 -25.81 -9.23
C ASP A 271 2.29 -24.81 -10.23
N LEU A 272 2.94 -24.69 -11.39
CA LEU A 272 2.46 -23.84 -12.49
C LEU A 272 1.11 -24.32 -13.04
N ASP A 273 0.89 -25.64 -13.08
CA ASP A 273 -0.33 -26.24 -13.64
C ASP A 273 -1.55 -25.83 -12.83
N LEU A 274 -1.43 -25.75 -11.50
CA LEU A 274 -2.48 -25.22 -10.64
C LEU A 274 -2.83 -23.76 -11.01
N LEU A 275 -1.83 -22.89 -11.14
CA LEU A 275 -2.06 -21.49 -11.47
C LEU A 275 -2.72 -21.32 -12.84
N VAL A 276 -2.27 -22.08 -13.84
CA VAL A 276 -2.81 -22.04 -15.21
C VAL A 276 -4.23 -22.59 -15.25
N THR A 277 -4.49 -23.70 -14.57
CA THR A 277 -5.82 -24.35 -14.54
C THR A 277 -6.90 -23.41 -14.01
N HIS A 278 -6.57 -22.64 -12.98
CA HIS A 278 -7.52 -21.71 -12.33
C HIS A 278 -7.39 -20.26 -12.81
N HIS A 279 -6.47 -19.98 -13.75
CA HIS A 279 -6.12 -18.63 -14.17
C HIS A 279 -5.78 -17.68 -12.99
N TRP A 280 -5.12 -18.22 -11.96
CA TRP A 280 -4.69 -17.44 -10.80
C TRP A 280 -3.33 -16.81 -11.05
N ASN A 281 -3.25 -15.50 -10.84
CA ASN A 281 -1.97 -14.80 -10.83
C ASN A 281 -1.17 -15.17 -9.57
N TYR A 282 0.15 -15.02 -9.65
CA TYR A 282 1.09 -15.48 -8.63
C TYR A 282 1.53 -14.33 -7.73
N SER A 283 1.25 -14.39 -6.43
CA SER A 283 1.73 -13.42 -5.44
C SER A 283 2.60 -14.10 -4.39
N ILE A 284 3.90 -13.84 -4.38
CA ILE A 284 4.87 -14.63 -3.61
C ILE A 284 5.68 -13.79 -2.62
N LYS A 285 5.87 -14.33 -1.42
CA LYS A 285 6.79 -13.79 -0.43
C LYS A 285 8.20 -13.72 -0.99
N LYS A 286 8.85 -12.55 -0.92
CA LYS A 286 10.15 -12.25 -1.55
C LYS A 286 11.24 -13.27 -1.23
N SER A 287 11.25 -13.82 -0.01
CA SER A 287 12.23 -14.81 0.43
C SER A 287 12.07 -16.18 -0.24
N LYS A 288 10.90 -16.45 -0.83
CA LYS A 288 10.55 -17.69 -1.53
C LYS A 288 10.51 -17.54 -3.05
N ALA A 289 10.48 -16.30 -3.55
CA ALA A 289 10.43 -16.02 -4.97
C ALA A 289 11.66 -16.58 -5.71
N LYS A 290 11.40 -17.34 -6.79
CA LYS A 290 12.44 -17.86 -7.70
C LYS A 290 12.31 -17.18 -9.06
N LYS A 291 13.38 -16.55 -9.54
CA LYS A 291 13.39 -15.78 -10.80
C LYS A 291 12.89 -16.61 -11.98
N ASP A 292 13.39 -17.84 -12.10
CA ASP A 292 13.03 -18.74 -13.21
C ASP A 292 11.57 -19.16 -13.15
N PHE A 293 11.01 -19.33 -11.95
CA PHE A 293 9.58 -19.63 -11.80
C PHE A 293 8.70 -18.41 -12.14
N CYS A 294 9.11 -17.20 -11.73
CA CYS A 294 8.43 -15.97 -12.14
C CYS A 294 8.39 -15.82 -13.66
N GLN A 295 9.48 -16.18 -14.36
CA GLN A 295 9.50 -16.21 -15.83
C GLN A 295 8.49 -17.21 -16.40
N LYS A 296 8.45 -18.44 -15.87
CA LYS A 296 7.48 -19.46 -16.31
C LYS A 296 6.03 -19.01 -16.13
N VAL A 297 5.70 -18.35 -15.01
CA VAL A 297 4.37 -17.79 -14.77
C VAL A 297 4.01 -16.74 -15.82
N LEU A 298 4.95 -15.83 -16.14
CA LEU A 298 4.73 -14.82 -17.18
C LEU A 298 4.62 -15.41 -18.58
N ASP A 299 5.44 -16.41 -18.91
CA ASP A 299 5.40 -17.11 -20.20
C ASP A 299 4.06 -17.85 -20.39
N ALA A 300 3.41 -18.25 -19.28
CA ALA A 300 2.07 -18.81 -19.27
C ALA A 300 0.94 -17.76 -19.38
N GLY A 301 1.28 -16.47 -19.51
CA GLY A 301 0.33 -15.38 -19.65
C GLY A 301 -0.27 -14.88 -18.32
N LEU A 302 0.25 -15.33 -17.18
CA LEU A 302 -0.18 -14.91 -15.85
C LEU A 302 0.71 -13.79 -15.32
N LYS A 303 0.27 -13.13 -14.24
CA LYS A 303 0.99 -12.02 -13.60
C LYS A 303 1.72 -12.47 -12.33
N VAL A 304 2.72 -11.68 -11.95
CA VAL A 304 3.59 -11.94 -10.79
C VAL A 304 3.69 -10.70 -9.90
N ASP A 305 3.38 -10.87 -8.61
CA ASP A 305 3.60 -9.90 -7.53
C ASP A 305 4.62 -10.46 -6.53
N VAL A 306 5.48 -9.58 -6.01
CA VAL A 306 6.44 -9.94 -4.95
C VAL A 306 6.25 -9.04 -3.74
N TRP A 307 6.11 -9.66 -2.56
CA TRP A 307 5.77 -8.97 -1.31
C TRP A 307 6.60 -9.48 -0.11
N ILE A 308 6.82 -8.74 0.97
CA ILE A 308 6.75 -7.29 1.11
C ILE A 308 8.15 -6.72 0.89
N VAL A 309 8.31 -5.87 -0.11
CA VAL A 309 9.61 -5.28 -0.47
C VAL A 309 9.67 -3.85 0.05
N ASN A 310 10.44 -3.66 1.11
CA ASN A 310 10.55 -2.38 1.83
C ASN A 310 11.93 -1.76 1.75
N ASP A 311 12.92 -2.52 1.30
CA ASP A 311 14.30 -2.04 1.18
C ASP A 311 14.56 -1.65 -0.29
N PRO A 312 15.07 -0.44 -0.56
CA PRO A 312 15.43 0.00 -1.90
C PRO A 312 16.38 -0.92 -2.67
N LYS A 313 17.37 -1.53 -2.01
CA LYS A 313 18.34 -2.41 -2.68
C LYS A 313 17.67 -3.72 -3.06
N GLU A 314 16.83 -4.27 -2.19
CA GLU A 314 15.97 -5.41 -2.53
C GLU A 314 15.01 -5.08 -3.67
N ALA A 315 14.41 -3.90 -3.66
CA ALA A 315 13.52 -3.47 -4.73
C ALA A 315 14.26 -3.42 -6.06
N LYS A 316 15.45 -2.84 -6.14
CA LYS A 316 16.27 -2.87 -7.38
C LYS A 316 16.50 -4.29 -7.90
N LYS A 317 16.76 -5.25 -7.01
CA LYS A 317 16.88 -6.67 -7.37
C LYS A 317 15.58 -7.21 -7.97
N TYR A 318 14.44 -7.13 -7.28
CA TYR A 318 13.17 -7.70 -7.76
C TYR A 318 12.58 -6.91 -8.94
N LEU A 319 12.82 -5.61 -9.02
CA LEU A 319 12.48 -4.79 -10.19
C LEU A 319 13.35 -5.11 -11.41
N SER A 320 14.45 -5.87 -11.28
CA SER A 320 15.15 -6.47 -12.42
C SER A 320 14.63 -7.86 -12.81
N TRP A 321 13.73 -8.43 -12.01
CA TRP A 321 13.13 -9.74 -12.26
C TRP A 321 11.89 -9.62 -13.17
N PRO A 322 11.47 -10.74 -13.80
CA PRO A 322 10.28 -10.78 -14.62
C PRO A 322 9.06 -10.83 -13.68
N ILE A 323 8.71 -9.67 -13.13
CA ILE A 323 7.57 -9.44 -12.25
C ILE A 323 6.73 -8.29 -12.79
N THR A 324 5.43 -8.30 -12.50
CA THR A 324 4.46 -7.30 -12.98
C THR A 324 4.05 -6.30 -11.91
N SER A 325 4.25 -6.65 -10.64
CA SER A 325 3.76 -5.89 -9.50
C SER A 325 4.69 -6.09 -8.29
N MET A 326 4.69 -5.12 -7.39
CA MET A 326 5.41 -5.18 -6.12
C MET A 326 4.57 -4.56 -5.01
N THR A 327 4.50 -5.26 -3.88
CA THR A 327 3.77 -4.81 -2.69
C THR A 327 4.75 -4.33 -1.60
N SER A 328 4.50 -3.14 -1.04
CA SER A 328 5.37 -2.45 -0.07
C SER A 328 4.56 -1.78 1.04
N ASP A 329 5.15 -1.61 2.21
CA ASP A 329 4.50 -0.93 3.34
C ASP A 329 4.59 0.61 3.28
N VAL A 330 5.39 1.19 2.38
CA VAL A 330 5.69 2.64 2.39
C VAL A 330 6.39 3.19 1.13
N ILE A 331 7.16 2.39 0.39
CA ILE A 331 8.01 2.93 -0.68
C ILE A 331 7.30 2.82 -2.03
N VAL A 332 7.19 3.96 -2.73
CA VAL A 332 6.80 4.01 -4.14
C VAL A 332 7.99 4.44 -4.97
N TYR A 333 8.46 3.55 -5.84
CA TYR A 333 9.44 3.90 -6.85
C TYR A 333 8.68 4.52 -8.04
N ASN A 334 9.22 5.56 -8.67
CA ASN A 334 8.59 6.02 -9.91
C ASN A 334 8.76 4.95 -11.00
N HIS A 335 7.80 4.82 -11.92
CA HIS A 335 7.91 3.90 -13.05
C HIS A 335 7.69 4.63 -14.38
#